data_AF-A0A7K2IQL2-F1
#
_entry.id   AF-A0A7K2IQL2-F1
#
_cell.length_a   1.000
_cell.length_b   1.000
_cell.length_c   1.000
_cell.angle_alpha   90.00
_cell.angle_beta   90.00
_cell.angle_gamma   90.00
#
_symmetry.space_group_name_H-M   'P 1'
#
loop_
_entity.id
_entity.type
_entity.pdbx_description
1 polymer ?
#
loop_
_entity_poly.entity_id
_entity_poly.type
_entity_poly.pdbx_seq_one_letter_code
_entity_poly.pdbx_strand_id
1 'polypeptide(L)'
;MKMDPETLDKSTELADIKRVFETLLHQDWTIEGNTLEEVLENNHGLEGTRDGVRDGARILIESSLTDRRLDDLIFGYWDAGYEPEAEGFDGWREVLREIVRLCDAYDRP
;
A
#
# COMPACT_ATOMS: atom_id res chain seq x y z
N MET A 1 -0.54 -21.48 6.72
CA MET A 1 0.46 -21.55 5.62
C MET A 1 1.38 -20.35 5.81
N LYS A 2 2.70 -20.51 5.91
CA LYS A 2 3.60 -19.34 5.94
C LYS A 2 3.64 -18.79 4.52
N MET A 3 3.06 -17.61 4.30
CA MET A 3 3.18 -16.91 3.02
C MET A 3 4.52 -16.17 3.04
N ASP A 4 5.31 -16.34 1.99
CA ASP A 4 6.57 -15.61 1.78
C ASP A 4 6.36 -14.46 0.77
N PRO A 5 7.27 -13.46 0.74
CA PRO A 5 7.14 -12.32 -0.17
C PRO A 5 6.99 -12.70 -1.65
N GLU A 6 7.72 -13.70 -2.14
CA GLU A 6 7.64 -14.11 -3.54
C GLU A 6 6.26 -14.69 -3.92
N THR A 7 5.63 -15.42 -3.00
CA THR A 7 4.27 -15.94 -3.20
C THR A 7 3.26 -14.80 -3.26
N LEU A 8 3.38 -13.83 -2.36
CA LEU A 8 2.48 -12.69 -2.27
C LEU A 8 2.65 -11.73 -3.45
N ASP A 9 3.87 -11.57 -3.97
CA ASP A 9 4.17 -10.80 -5.18
C ASP A 9 3.36 -11.26 -6.41
N LYS A 10 3.04 -12.56 -6.47
CA LYS A 10 2.27 -13.17 -7.56
C LYS A 10 0.78 -13.29 -7.25
N SER A 11 0.32 -12.79 -6.10
CA SER A 11 -1.08 -12.89 -5.69
C SER A 11 -1.97 -11.94 -6.48
N THR A 12 -3.02 -12.47 -7.09
CA THR A 12 -4.07 -11.66 -7.72
C THR A 12 -4.88 -10.86 -6.70
N GLU A 13 -4.97 -11.32 -5.46
CA GLU A 13 -5.67 -10.61 -4.37
C GLU A 13 -4.93 -9.34 -3.94
N LEU A 14 -3.64 -9.23 -4.29
CA LEU A 14 -2.81 -8.07 -3.99
C LEU A 14 -2.54 -7.20 -5.22
N ALA A 15 -3.13 -7.52 -6.38
CA ALA A 15 -2.80 -6.85 -7.64
C ALA A 15 -3.07 -5.34 -7.61
N ASP A 16 -4.20 -4.92 -7.03
CA ASP A 16 -4.56 -3.51 -6.98
C ASP A 16 -3.66 -2.71 -6.03
N ILE A 17 -3.41 -3.22 -4.81
CA ILE A 17 -2.50 -2.55 -3.87
C ILE A 17 -1.05 -2.54 -4.37
N LYS A 18 -0.59 -3.64 -4.98
CA LYS A 18 0.72 -3.72 -5.63
C LYS A 18 0.86 -2.61 -6.68
N ARG A 19 -0.15 -2.45 -7.53
CA ARG A 19 -0.16 -1.40 -8.54
C ARG A 19 -0.07 0.00 -7.94
N VAL A 20 -0.75 0.28 -6.81
CA VAL A 20 -0.60 1.57 -6.12
C VAL A 20 0.85 1.80 -5.71
N PHE A 21 1.51 0.79 -5.15
CA PHE A 21 2.92 0.90 -4.78
C PHE A 21 3.84 1.13 -5.99
N GLU A 22 3.63 0.39 -7.07
CA GLU A 22 4.43 0.49 -8.30
C GLU A 22 4.21 1.80 -9.07
N THR A 23 2.99 2.36 -9.02
CA THR A 23 2.59 3.45 -9.93
C THR A 23 2.36 4.80 -9.26
N LEU A 24 2.04 4.83 -7.97
CA LEU A 24 1.75 6.08 -7.24
C LEU A 24 2.74 6.31 -6.10
N LEU A 25 3.24 5.24 -5.47
CA LEU A 25 4.20 5.29 -4.37
C LEU A 25 5.61 4.89 -4.82
N HIS A 26 5.98 5.23 -6.06
CA HIS A 26 7.28 4.98 -6.67
C HIS A 26 8.38 5.92 -6.13
N GLN A 27 9.61 5.85 -6.66
CA GLN A 27 10.77 6.66 -6.20
C GLN A 27 10.49 8.16 -6.10
N ASP A 28 9.82 8.73 -7.11
CA ASP A 28 9.43 10.15 -7.12
C ASP A 28 7.96 10.37 -6.73
N TRP A 29 7.40 9.56 -5.82
CA TRP A 29 5.96 9.58 -5.46
C TRP A 29 5.44 10.97 -5.07
N THR A 30 6.31 11.88 -4.64
CA THR A 30 5.95 13.27 -4.32
C THR A 30 5.40 14.05 -5.51
N ILE A 31 5.57 13.57 -6.75
CA ILE A 31 4.89 14.07 -7.95
C ILE A 31 3.36 13.86 -7.86
N GLU A 32 2.94 12.77 -7.21
CA GLU A 32 1.54 12.39 -7.05
C GLU A 32 0.88 13.06 -5.83
N GLY A 33 1.67 13.55 -4.87
CA GLY A 33 1.21 14.24 -3.66
C GLY A 33 2.30 14.26 -2.58
N ASN A 34 2.26 15.21 -1.64
CA ASN A 34 3.27 15.31 -0.57
C ASN A 34 2.97 14.41 0.64
N THR A 35 1.78 13.82 0.67
CA THR A 35 1.31 12.88 1.70
C THR A 35 0.54 11.74 1.05
N LEU A 36 0.42 10.61 1.73
CA LEU A 36 -0.41 9.50 1.27
C LEU A 36 -1.88 9.93 1.05
N GLU A 37 -2.38 10.83 1.90
CA GLU A 37 -3.73 11.42 1.73
C GLU A 37 -3.83 12.23 0.44
N GLU A 38 -2.86 13.09 0.14
CA GLU A 38 -2.81 13.86 -1.12
C GLU A 38 -2.68 12.95 -2.35
N VAL A 39 -1.87 11.90 -2.27
CA VAL A 39 -1.74 10.91 -3.36
C VAL A 39 -3.09 10.27 -3.65
N LEU A 40 -3.83 9.85 -2.62
CA LEU A 40 -5.16 9.28 -2.81
C LEU A 40 -6.16 10.32 -3.34
N GLU A 41 -6.14 11.56 -2.83
CA GLU A 41 -7.01 12.64 -3.30
C GLU A 41 -6.79 12.97 -4.78
N ASN A 42 -5.54 13.17 -5.18
CA ASN A 42 -5.15 13.48 -6.56
C ASN A 42 -5.49 12.34 -7.53
N ASN A 43 -5.59 11.12 -7.01
CA ASN A 43 -5.99 9.93 -7.76
C ASN A 43 -7.46 9.54 -7.53
N HIS A 44 -8.32 10.53 -7.24
CA HIS A 44 -9.78 10.38 -7.09
C HIS A 44 -10.20 9.31 -6.06
N GLY A 45 -9.43 9.21 -4.97
CA GLY A 45 -9.62 8.19 -3.95
C GLY A 45 -9.53 6.76 -4.50
N LEU A 46 -8.76 6.55 -5.58
CA LEU A 46 -8.58 5.26 -6.25
C LEU A 46 -9.89 4.66 -6.82
N GLU A 47 -10.76 5.51 -7.37
CA GLU A 47 -12.02 5.06 -7.97
C GLU A 47 -11.81 3.89 -8.96
N GLY A 48 -12.59 2.82 -8.77
CA GLY A 48 -12.51 1.60 -9.59
C GLY A 48 -11.56 0.51 -9.08
N THR A 49 -10.58 0.84 -8.23
CA THR A 49 -9.67 -0.16 -7.61
C THR A 49 -9.63 -0.09 -6.08
N ARG A 50 -10.26 0.94 -5.48
CA ARG A 50 -10.29 1.20 -4.03
C ARG A 50 -10.59 -0.02 -3.17
N ASP A 51 -11.61 -0.79 -3.52
CA ASP A 51 -11.99 -1.98 -2.73
C ASP A 51 -10.86 -3.02 -2.72
N GLY A 52 -10.24 -3.28 -3.87
CA GLY A 52 -9.10 -4.20 -3.98
C GLY A 52 -7.86 -3.68 -3.25
N VAL A 53 -7.61 -2.37 -3.26
CA VAL A 53 -6.53 -1.74 -2.49
C VAL A 53 -6.78 -1.90 -0.99
N ARG A 54 -7.99 -1.60 -0.52
CA ARG A 54 -8.40 -1.75 0.88
C ARG A 54 -8.26 -3.19 1.36
N ASP A 55 -8.79 -4.14 0.59
CA ASP A 55 -8.78 -5.55 0.97
C ASP A 55 -7.34 -6.11 0.92
N GLY A 56 -6.56 -5.74 -0.09
CA GLY A 56 -5.14 -6.09 -0.17
C GLY A 56 -4.32 -5.54 1.02
N ALA A 57 -4.59 -4.30 1.44
CA ALA A 57 -3.97 -3.73 2.63
C ALA A 57 -4.32 -4.53 3.89
N ARG A 58 -5.60 -4.90 4.06
CA ARG A 58 -6.06 -5.74 5.19
C ARG A 58 -5.37 -7.11 5.20
N ILE A 59 -5.25 -7.77 4.04
CA ILE A 59 -4.52 -9.04 3.90
C ILE A 59 -3.08 -8.89 4.40
N LEU A 60 -2.37 -7.84 3.99
CA LEU A 60 -0.99 -7.62 4.41
C LEU A 60 -0.87 -7.27 5.91
N ILE A 61 -1.81 -6.50 6.46
CA ILE A 61 -1.91 -6.22 7.90
C ILE A 61 -2.14 -7.51 8.70
N GLU A 62 -3.02 -8.39 8.25
CA GLU A 62 -3.35 -9.64 8.95
C GLU A 62 -2.34 -10.76 8.68
N SER A 63 -1.45 -10.57 7.71
CA SER A 63 -0.42 -11.55 7.36
C SER A 63 0.55 -11.79 8.53
N SER A 64 1.06 -13.02 8.59
CA SER A 64 2.11 -13.42 9.54
C SER A 64 3.52 -12.93 9.14
N LEU A 65 3.63 -12.01 8.18
CA LEU A 65 4.92 -11.47 7.77
C LEU A 65 5.51 -10.64 8.91
N THR A 66 6.82 -10.74 9.10
CA THR A 66 7.55 -9.80 9.95
C THR A 66 7.71 -8.47 9.21
N ASP A 67 8.02 -7.38 9.92
CA ASP A 67 8.20 -6.06 9.28
C ASP A 67 9.27 -6.09 8.20
N ARG A 68 10.42 -6.74 8.46
CA ARG A 68 11.45 -6.99 7.45
C ARG A 68 10.94 -7.69 6.18
N ARG A 69 9.95 -8.59 6.31
CA ARG A 69 9.39 -9.31 5.16
C ARG A 69 8.36 -8.47 4.41
N LEU A 70 7.71 -7.53 5.09
CA LEU A 70 6.92 -6.50 4.44
C LEU A 70 7.84 -5.53 3.68
N ASP A 71 8.99 -5.15 4.26
CA ASP A 71 10.02 -4.38 3.55
C ASP A 71 10.49 -5.11 2.28
N ASP A 72 10.89 -6.39 2.42
CA ASP A 72 11.31 -7.21 1.29
C ASP A 72 10.23 -7.21 0.19
N LEU A 73 8.96 -7.37 0.54
CA LEU A 73 7.84 -7.39 -0.41
C LEU A 73 7.62 -6.02 -1.08
N ILE A 74 7.40 -4.98 -0.29
CA ILE A 74 6.91 -3.69 -0.78
C ILE A 74 8.05 -2.92 -1.45
N PHE A 75 9.22 -2.85 -0.81
CA PHE A 75 10.38 -2.16 -1.38
C PHE A 75 11.13 -3.06 -2.37
N GLY A 76 11.33 -4.35 -2.03
CA GLY A 76 12.17 -5.24 -2.82
C GLY A 76 11.48 -5.86 -4.04
N TYR A 77 10.24 -6.32 -3.91
CA TYR A 77 9.51 -6.97 -5.02
C TYR A 77 8.61 -5.99 -5.79
N TRP A 78 7.96 -5.05 -5.10
CA TRP A 78 7.05 -4.08 -5.73
C TRP A 78 7.73 -2.76 -6.10
N ASP A 79 9.03 -2.62 -5.82
CA ASP A 79 9.84 -1.45 -6.17
C ASP A 79 9.24 -0.11 -5.69
N ALA A 80 8.56 -0.15 -4.52
CA ALA A 80 8.03 1.05 -3.90
C ALA A 80 9.17 2.00 -3.53
N GLY A 81 8.98 3.29 -3.77
CA GLY A 81 9.90 4.34 -3.37
C GLY A 81 9.41 5.20 -2.20
N TYR A 82 8.18 4.98 -1.76
CA TYR A 82 7.64 5.62 -0.56
C TYR A 82 8.37 5.14 0.70
N GLU A 83 8.64 6.06 1.61
CA GLU A 83 9.33 5.81 2.88
C GLU A 83 8.34 6.09 4.03
N PRO A 84 7.94 5.09 4.83
CA PRO A 84 7.01 5.28 5.95
C PRO A 84 7.38 6.44 6.88
N GLU A 85 8.66 6.59 7.19
CA GLU A 85 9.20 7.64 8.05
C GLU A 85 9.03 9.07 7.49
N ALA A 86 8.82 9.24 6.19
CA ALA A 86 8.59 10.56 5.58
C ALA A 86 7.33 11.24 6.14
N GLU A 87 6.36 10.45 6.60
CA GLU A 87 5.13 10.91 7.24
C GLU A 87 5.05 10.52 8.73
N GLY A 88 6.16 10.07 9.31
CA GLY A 88 6.25 9.73 10.74
C GLY A 88 5.62 8.39 11.12
N PHE A 89 5.43 7.48 10.15
CA PHE A 89 5.01 6.11 10.43
C PHE A 89 6.19 5.26 10.90
N ASP A 90 5.94 4.33 11.82
CA ASP A 90 6.96 3.41 12.34
C ASP A 90 7.29 2.26 11.37
N GLY A 91 6.51 2.12 10.29
CA GLY A 91 6.76 1.14 9.22
C GLY A 91 5.52 0.80 8.40
N TRP A 92 5.65 -0.20 7.51
CA TRP A 92 4.60 -0.54 6.54
C TRP A 92 3.24 -0.88 7.13
N ARG A 93 3.19 -1.46 8.33
CA ARG A 93 1.91 -1.82 8.95
C ARG A 93 1.06 -0.60 9.29
N GLU A 94 1.68 0.53 9.59
CA GLU A 94 0.96 1.78 9.84
C GLU A 94 0.53 2.44 8.53
N VAL A 95 1.42 2.47 7.53
CA VAL A 95 1.09 2.90 6.16
C VAL A 95 -0.11 2.12 5.62
N LEU A 96 -0.12 0.79 5.73
CA LEU A 96 -1.22 -0.05 5.27
C LEU A 96 -2.52 0.25 6.04
N ARG A 97 -2.46 0.51 7.35
CA ARG A 97 -3.65 0.91 8.13
C ARG A 97 -4.17 2.27 7.68
N GLU A 98 -3.27 3.18 7.33
CA GLU A 98 -3.63 4.50 6.82
C GLU A 98 -4.28 4.40 5.43
N ILE A 99 -3.75 3.55 4.53
CA ILE A 99 -4.40 3.23 3.25
C ILE A 99 -5.84 2.74 3.48
N VAL A 100 -6.05 1.80 4.43
CA VAL A 100 -7.39 1.32 4.77
C VAL A 100 -8.29 2.45 5.26
N ARG A 101 -7.80 3.28 6.20
CA ARG A 101 -8.54 4.42 6.75
C ARG A 101 -8.98 5.39 5.66
N LEU A 102 -8.08 5.73 4.74
CA LEU A 102 -8.34 6.64 3.64
C LEU A 102 -9.34 6.05 2.65
N CYS A 103 -9.18 4.78 2.27
CA CYS A 103 -10.16 4.09 1.41
C CYS A 103 -11.57 4.11 2.03
N ASP A 104 -11.68 3.81 3.34
CA ASP A 104 -12.97 3.82 4.06
C ASP A 104 -13.56 5.25 4.22
N ALA A 105 -12.74 6.30 4.19
CA ALA A 105 -13.19 7.68 4.24
C ALA A 105 -13.82 8.13 2.90
N TYR A 106 -13.25 7.72 1.77
CA TYR A 106 -13.77 8.01 0.43
C TYR A 106 -15.00 7.18 0.04
N ASP A 107 -15.27 6.08 0.75
CA ASP A 107 -16.44 5.21 0.54
C ASP A 107 -17.76 5.84 1.08
N ARG A 108 -17.67 7.04 1.68
CA ARG A 108 -18.85 7.75 2.19
C ARG A 108 -19.49 8.62 1.09
N PRO A 109 -20.81 8.55 0.90
CA PRO A 109 -21.56 9.30 -0.11
C PRO A 109 -21.60 10.81 0.15
#